data_AF-A0A7J6WX52-F1
#
_entry.id   AF-A0A7J6WX52-F1
#
_cell.length_a   1.000
_cell.length_b   1.000
_cell.length_c   1.000
_cell.angle_alpha   90.00
_cell.angle_beta   90.00
_cell.angle_gamma   90.00
#
_symmetry.space_group_name_H-M   'P 1'
#
loop_
_entity.id
_entity.type
_entity.pdbx_description
1 polymer ?
#
loop_
_entity_poly.entity_id
_entity_poly.type
_entity_poly.pdbx_seq_one_letter_code
_entity_poly.pdbx_strand_id
1 'polypeptide(L)'
;MNLKLFKKNLRSLYKDWERYKQKAYGGSDVLVVSTSPISSSHSISDRFCLWLLGYVFADTTAIFTSKEIHYICPKHKVSLLKALTSSADEAVNVQLIVHEKAKGDDGLRIVDDILSNIRVQFKLEYLSKIRVQCMLKNKKYEFDVENNKDCTMVVGHVEKESVLGCSTIIKKKPNEFCTVDIRDGLSKFVKVDAGENKDISKENMGESAVVWGFKRSDERDVDIYLQKLSKEAEEKILLAEVSQENPNLRRRGKKVEAIGSEIDEWIFV
;
A
#
# COMPACT_ATOMS: atom_id res chain seq x y z
N MET A 1 -3.01 2.37 -12.23
CA MET A 1 -2.02 2.94 -11.26
C MET A 1 -0.71 3.17 -11.97
N ASN A 2 0.01 4.24 -11.62
CA ASN A 2 1.32 4.55 -12.18
C ASN A 2 2.43 4.07 -11.23
N LEU A 3 3.05 2.93 -11.54
CA LEU A 3 4.09 2.32 -10.69
C LEU A 3 5.32 3.22 -10.54
N LYS A 4 5.70 3.97 -11.57
CA LYS A 4 6.84 4.92 -11.51
C LYS A 4 6.55 6.05 -10.53
N LEU A 5 5.33 6.59 -10.57
CA LEU A 5 4.89 7.65 -9.66
C LEU A 5 4.81 7.14 -8.22
N PHE A 6 4.23 5.95 -8.01
CA PHE A 6 4.18 5.31 -6.70
C PHE A 6 5.56 5.15 -6.09
N LYS A 7 6.54 4.60 -6.83
CA LYS A 7 7.93 4.46 -6.35
C LYS A 7 8.55 5.80 -5.96
N LYS A 8 8.38 6.82 -6.80
CA LYS A 8 8.87 8.18 -6.53
C LYS A 8 8.27 8.75 -5.24
N ASN A 9 6.95 8.64 -5.09
CA ASN A 9 6.23 9.23 -3.97
C ASN A 9 6.47 8.45 -2.68
N LEU A 10 6.57 7.12 -2.74
CA LEU A 10 6.93 6.29 -1.61
C LEU A 10 8.33 6.63 -1.07
N ARG A 11 9.33 6.80 -1.95
CA ARG A 11 10.65 7.30 -1.56
C ARG A 11 10.59 8.68 -0.91
N SER A 12 9.75 9.56 -1.45
CA SER A 12 9.59 10.91 -0.91
C SER A 12 8.97 10.87 0.50
N LEU A 13 7.98 10.02 0.73
CA LEU A 13 7.35 9.81 2.03
C LEU A 13 8.37 9.33 3.06
N TYR A 14 9.07 8.23 2.77
CA TYR A 14 10.02 7.64 3.73
C TYR A 14 11.17 8.60 4.07
N LYS A 15 11.70 9.32 3.07
CA LYS A 15 12.75 10.32 3.30
C LYS A 15 12.26 11.49 4.17
N ASP A 16 11.05 12.00 3.93
CA ASP A 16 10.50 13.09 4.75
C ASP A 16 10.18 12.61 6.16
N TRP A 17 9.61 11.40 6.29
CA TRP A 17 9.30 10.79 7.58
C TRP A 17 10.56 10.59 8.42
N GLU A 18 11.62 10.03 7.86
CA GLU A 18 12.89 9.86 8.57
C GLU A 18 13.51 11.22 8.95
N ARG A 19 13.54 12.18 8.01
CA ARG A 19 14.16 13.49 8.22
C ARG A 19 13.43 14.36 9.23
N TYR A 20 12.09 14.27 9.27
CA TYR A 20 11.25 15.12 10.11
C TYR A 20 10.45 14.34 11.15
N LYS A 21 10.92 13.13 11.53
CA LYS A 21 10.24 12.19 12.43
C LYS A 21 9.66 12.88 13.66
N GLN A 22 10.48 13.64 14.38
CA GLN A 22 10.06 14.35 15.59
C GLN A 22 9.17 15.57 15.31
N LYS A 23 9.55 16.40 14.34
CA LYS A 23 8.92 17.71 14.12
C LYS A 23 7.55 17.62 13.43
N ALA A 24 7.40 16.72 12.46
CA ALA A 24 6.21 16.65 11.61
C ALA A 24 5.38 15.38 11.81
N TYR A 25 5.96 14.36 12.46
CA TYR A 25 5.32 13.06 12.67
C TYR A 25 5.31 12.64 14.15
N GLY A 26 5.59 13.56 15.08
CA GLY A 26 5.48 13.33 16.54
C GLY A 26 6.35 12.20 17.09
N GLY A 27 7.44 11.83 16.39
CA GLY A 27 8.26 10.69 16.78
C GLY A 27 7.67 9.32 16.41
N SER A 28 6.60 9.27 15.60
CA SER A 28 5.91 8.03 15.22
C SER A 28 6.82 6.96 14.63
N ASP A 29 6.68 5.74 15.14
CA ASP A 29 7.34 4.52 14.65
C ASP A 29 6.51 3.83 13.56
N VAL A 30 5.21 4.07 13.56
CA VAL A 30 4.25 3.54 12.59
C VAL A 30 3.35 4.66 12.11
N LEU A 31 3.08 4.74 10.81
CA LEU A 31 2.07 5.66 10.25
C LEU A 31 0.84 4.88 9.84
N VAL A 32 -0.34 5.31 10.25
CA VAL A 32 -1.62 4.71 9.89
C VAL A 32 -2.49 5.73 9.20
N VAL A 33 -2.83 5.45 7.95
CA VAL A 33 -3.69 6.28 7.12
C VAL A 33 -4.90 5.47 6.71
N SER A 34 -6.10 5.97 6.99
CA SER A 34 -7.35 5.28 6.68
C SER A 34 -8.23 6.17 5.82
N THR A 35 -8.76 5.60 4.75
CA THR A 35 -9.76 6.25 3.90
C THR A 35 -11.16 5.86 4.36
N SER A 36 -12.09 6.81 4.28
CA SER A 36 -13.48 6.57 4.64
C SER A 36 -14.16 5.67 3.60
N PRO A 37 -15.15 4.85 4.00
CA PRO A 37 -16.02 4.16 3.05
C PRO A 37 -16.95 5.12 2.30
N ILE A 38 -17.23 6.30 2.87
CA ILE A 38 -17.99 7.37 2.24
C ILE A 38 -16.99 8.37 1.67
N SER A 39 -16.87 8.43 0.35
CA SER A 39 -15.90 9.24 -0.40
C SER A 39 -16.17 10.75 -0.27
N SER A 40 -15.88 11.34 0.90
CA SER A 40 -15.78 12.80 1.01
C SER A 40 -14.37 13.21 0.59
N SER A 41 -14.20 13.71 -0.64
CA SER A 41 -12.92 14.08 -1.28
C SER A 41 -12.10 15.18 -0.58
N HIS A 42 -12.42 15.53 0.67
CA HIS A 42 -11.83 16.61 1.43
C HIS A 42 -10.88 16.12 2.55
N SER A 43 -10.90 14.83 2.88
CA SER A 43 -10.01 14.29 3.92
C SER A 43 -8.54 14.43 3.51
N ILE A 44 -7.64 14.55 4.49
CA ILE A 44 -6.20 14.58 4.17
C ILE A 44 -5.73 13.17 3.78
N SER A 45 -6.35 12.14 4.35
CA SER A 45 -6.06 10.73 4.08
C SER A 45 -6.35 10.37 2.62
N ASP A 46 -7.49 10.76 2.07
CA ASP A 46 -7.84 10.49 0.66
C ASP A 46 -6.91 11.23 -0.29
N ARG A 47 -6.62 12.51 -0.01
CA ARG A 47 -5.70 13.31 -0.84
C ARG A 47 -4.27 12.76 -0.79
N PHE A 48 -3.84 12.26 0.37
CA PHE A 48 -2.56 11.58 0.49
C PHE A 48 -2.54 10.27 -0.31
N CYS A 49 -3.60 9.45 -0.25
CA CYS A 49 -3.72 8.25 -1.06
C CYS A 49 -3.72 8.57 -2.56
N LEU A 50 -4.41 9.64 -2.98
CA LEU A 50 -4.38 10.12 -4.36
C LEU A 50 -2.97 10.53 -4.78
N TRP A 51 -2.26 11.28 -3.95
CA TRP A 51 -0.86 11.63 -4.20
C TRP A 51 0.03 10.39 -4.30
N LEU A 52 -0.09 9.44 -3.37
CA LEU A 52 0.79 8.27 -3.31
C LEU A 52 0.52 7.27 -4.45
N LEU A 53 -0.74 6.93 -4.68
CA LEU A 53 -1.16 5.82 -5.56
C LEU A 53 -1.69 6.30 -6.92
N GLY A 54 -2.01 7.59 -7.05
CA GLY A 54 -2.73 8.14 -8.20
C GLY A 54 -4.22 7.74 -8.23
N TYR A 55 -4.73 7.15 -7.15
CA TYR A 55 -6.12 6.69 -7.01
C TYR A 55 -6.50 6.62 -5.53
N VAL A 56 -7.76 6.97 -5.21
CA VAL A 56 -8.29 6.85 -3.84
C VAL A 56 -8.96 5.50 -3.68
N PHE A 57 -8.37 4.65 -2.84
CA PHE A 57 -8.99 3.39 -2.46
C PHE A 57 -9.90 3.63 -1.26
N ALA A 58 -11.20 3.78 -1.47
CA ALA A 58 -12.16 3.91 -0.37
C ALA A 58 -12.09 2.70 0.60
N ASP A 59 -12.48 2.89 1.85
CA ASP A 59 -12.58 1.82 2.85
C ASP A 59 -11.27 1.00 2.99
N THR A 60 -10.14 1.69 2.99
CA THR A 60 -8.80 1.08 3.00
C THR A 60 -7.94 1.70 4.08
N THR A 61 -7.26 0.88 4.86
CA THR A 61 -6.27 1.32 5.84
C THR A 61 -4.87 0.89 5.39
N ALA A 62 -3.95 1.84 5.37
CA ALA A 62 -2.53 1.63 5.10
C ALA A 62 -1.72 1.86 6.38
N ILE A 63 -0.89 0.89 6.75
CA ILE A 63 0.01 0.91 7.89
C ILE A 63 1.44 0.89 7.35
N PHE A 64 2.18 1.97 7.52
CA PHE A 64 3.57 2.08 7.09
C PHE A 64 4.50 1.90 8.29
N THR A 65 5.47 1.01 8.14
CA THR A 65 6.57 0.80 9.08
C THR A 65 7.91 0.92 8.36
N SER A 66 9.03 0.79 9.08
CA SER A 66 10.36 0.79 8.48
C SER A 66 10.68 -0.45 7.65
N LYS A 67 9.95 -1.56 7.83
CA LYS A 67 10.23 -2.86 7.16
C LYS A 67 9.08 -3.35 6.30
N GLU A 68 7.86 -3.03 6.68
CA GLU A 68 6.63 -3.56 6.09
C GLU A 68 5.60 -2.44 5.83
N ILE A 69 4.81 -2.61 4.78
CA ILE A 69 3.60 -1.82 4.50
C ILE A 69 2.43 -2.79 4.50
N HIS A 70 1.44 -2.56 5.38
CA HIS A 70 0.22 -3.34 5.38
C HIS A 70 -0.94 -2.55 4.80
N TYR A 71 -1.62 -3.11 3.81
CA TYR A 71 -2.92 -2.62 3.35
C TYR A 71 -4.03 -3.52 3.87
N ILE A 72 -5.11 -2.94 4.37
CA ILE A 72 -6.31 -3.64 4.81
C ILE A 72 -7.45 -3.10 3.96
N CYS A 73 -8.05 -3.95 3.14
CA CYS A 73 -9.04 -3.53 2.14
C CYS A 73 -10.07 -4.63 1.82
N PRO A 74 -11.21 -4.28 1.22
CA PRO A 74 -12.15 -5.27 0.69
C PRO A 74 -11.53 -6.15 -0.40
N LYS A 75 -12.03 -7.39 -0.54
CA LYS A 75 -11.55 -8.40 -1.51
C LYS A 75 -11.27 -7.88 -2.91
N HIS A 76 -12.17 -7.09 -3.47
CA HIS A 76 -12.06 -6.60 -4.86
C HIS A 76 -10.86 -5.65 -5.09
N LYS A 77 -10.23 -5.11 -4.04
CA LYS A 77 -9.05 -4.24 -4.11
C LYS A 77 -7.73 -4.99 -3.89
N VAL A 78 -7.78 -6.23 -3.42
CA VAL A 78 -6.60 -7.00 -2.99
C VAL A 78 -5.64 -7.26 -4.15
N SER A 79 -6.15 -7.70 -5.30
CA SER A 79 -5.33 -7.97 -6.49
C SER A 79 -4.60 -6.72 -6.99
N LEU A 80 -5.29 -5.59 -6.98
CA LEU A 80 -4.76 -4.31 -7.43
C LEU A 80 -3.63 -3.84 -6.51
N LEU A 81 -3.82 -3.85 -5.19
CA LEU A 81 -2.79 -3.44 -4.23
C LEU A 81 -1.59 -4.42 -4.19
N LYS A 82 -1.81 -5.73 -4.39
CA LYS A 82 -0.72 -6.71 -4.49
C LYS A 82 0.22 -6.44 -5.66
N ALA A 83 -0.26 -5.82 -6.75
CA ALA A 83 0.59 -5.44 -7.88
C ALA A 83 1.67 -4.39 -7.50
N LEU A 84 1.55 -3.72 -6.35
CA LEU A 84 2.51 -2.74 -5.87
C LEU A 84 3.71 -3.36 -5.13
N THR A 85 3.66 -4.66 -4.83
CA THR A 85 4.64 -5.35 -3.97
C THR A 85 6.08 -5.16 -4.44
N SER A 86 6.36 -5.50 -5.70
CA SER A 86 7.71 -5.33 -6.28
C SER A 86 8.13 -3.86 -6.32
N SER A 87 7.19 -2.94 -6.54
CA SER A 87 7.49 -1.52 -6.57
C SER A 87 7.84 -0.96 -5.19
N ALA A 88 7.21 -1.45 -4.12
CA ALA A 88 7.53 -1.04 -2.75
C ALA A 88 8.94 -1.52 -2.36
N ASP A 89 9.26 -2.77 -2.68
CA ASP A 89 10.57 -3.38 -2.46
C ASP A 89 11.68 -2.61 -3.21
N GLU A 90 11.53 -2.40 -4.52
CA GLU A 90 12.48 -1.61 -5.33
C GLU A 90 12.62 -0.14 -4.89
N ALA A 91 11.58 0.43 -4.27
CA ALA A 91 11.56 1.83 -3.91
C ALA A 91 12.34 2.10 -2.62
N VAL A 92 12.04 1.34 -1.57
CA VAL A 92 12.48 1.60 -0.20
C VAL A 92 12.84 0.32 0.58
N ASN A 93 12.92 -0.84 -0.08
CA ASN A 93 13.26 -2.14 0.51
C ASN A 93 12.33 -2.52 1.66
N VAL A 94 11.01 -2.40 1.41
CA VAL A 94 9.95 -2.77 2.36
C VAL A 94 9.03 -3.82 1.75
N GLN A 95 8.60 -4.77 2.59
CA GLN A 95 7.65 -5.80 2.18
C GLN A 95 6.22 -5.25 2.23
N LEU A 96 5.49 -5.37 1.12
CA LEU A 96 4.07 -4.99 1.07
C LEU A 96 3.19 -6.22 1.31
N ILE A 97 2.30 -6.14 2.28
CA ILE A 97 1.37 -7.20 2.68
C ILE A 97 -0.06 -6.65 2.56
N VAL A 98 -0.94 -7.39 1.87
CA VAL A 98 -2.33 -7.00 1.69
C VAL A 98 -3.25 -7.98 2.42
N HIS A 99 -4.01 -7.45 3.38
CA HIS A 99 -5.01 -8.15 4.17
C HIS A 99 -6.39 -7.88 3.60
N GLU A 100 -7.13 -8.96 3.34
CA GLU A 100 -8.54 -8.88 2.96
C GLU A 100 -9.39 -8.69 4.22
N LYS A 101 -10.29 -7.70 4.19
CA LYS A 101 -11.34 -7.56 5.21
C LYS A 101 -12.68 -8.04 4.66
N ALA A 102 -13.49 -8.64 5.53
CA ALA A 102 -14.82 -9.11 5.18
C ALA A 102 -15.77 -7.94 4.86
N LYS A 103 -16.84 -8.21 4.10
CA LYS A 103 -17.83 -7.18 3.78
C LYS A 103 -18.53 -6.71 5.06
N GLY A 104 -18.53 -5.39 5.31
CA GLY A 104 -19.11 -4.81 6.52
C GLY A 104 -18.21 -4.89 7.76
N ASP A 105 -17.01 -5.43 7.63
CA ASP A 105 -15.98 -5.42 8.68
C ASP A 105 -15.25 -4.07 8.67
N ASP A 106 -14.98 -3.51 9.85
CA ASP A 106 -14.20 -2.30 10.05
C ASP A 106 -12.68 -2.54 9.99
N GLY A 107 -12.27 -3.82 9.99
CA GLY A 107 -10.87 -4.22 9.92
C GLY A 107 -10.07 -3.92 11.19
N LEU A 108 -10.71 -3.47 12.28
CA LEU A 108 -10.03 -3.07 13.51
C LEU A 108 -9.28 -4.23 14.16
N ARG A 109 -9.84 -5.44 14.10
CA ARG A 109 -9.16 -6.64 14.61
C ARG A 109 -7.84 -6.89 13.89
N ILE A 110 -7.85 -6.75 12.57
CA ILE A 110 -6.65 -6.91 11.72
C ILE A 110 -5.63 -5.81 12.07
N VAL A 111 -6.07 -4.57 12.26
CA VAL A 111 -5.20 -3.46 12.70
C VAL A 111 -4.59 -3.76 14.07
N ASP A 112 -5.39 -4.17 15.05
CA ASP A 112 -4.94 -4.47 16.42
C ASP A 112 -3.91 -5.62 16.42
N ASP A 113 -4.13 -6.67 15.62
CA ASP A 113 -3.21 -7.79 15.46
C ASP A 113 -1.87 -7.36 14.83
N ILE A 114 -1.93 -6.55 13.77
CA ILE A 114 -0.74 -6.02 13.10
C ILE A 114 0.06 -5.13 14.06
N LEU A 115 -0.58 -4.18 14.74
CA LEU A 115 0.09 -3.29 15.69
C LEU A 115 0.70 -4.06 16.87
N SER A 116 0.01 -5.11 17.36
CA SER A 116 0.54 -5.99 18.39
C SER A 116 1.81 -6.71 17.91
N ASN A 117 1.80 -7.25 16.69
CA ASN A 117 2.95 -7.94 16.11
C ASN A 117 4.13 -7.00 15.88
N ILE A 118 3.91 -5.82 15.28
CA ILE A 118 4.94 -4.79 15.09
C ILE A 118 5.57 -4.42 16.43
N ARG A 119 4.76 -4.27 17.47
CA ARG A 119 5.26 -3.91 18.79
C ARG A 119 6.14 -5.01 19.41
N VAL A 120 5.74 -6.28 19.29
CA VAL A 120 6.57 -7.40 19.74
C VAL A 120 7.93 -7.38 19.02
N GLN A 121 7.92 -7.19 17.70
CA GLN A 121 9.15 -7.07 16.93
C GLN A 121 10.01 -5.89 17.38
N PHE A 122 9.41 -4.72 17.58
CA PHE A 122 10.10 -3.51 18.04
C PHE A 122 10.76 -3.73 19.41
N LYS A 123 10.03 -4.34 20.35
CA LYS A 123 10.54 -4.67 21.69
C LYS A 123 11.72 -5.64 21.63
N LEU A 124 11.63 -6.68 20.80
CA LEU A 124 12.74 -7.64 20.63
C LEU A 124 13.99 -6.97 20.03
N GLU A 125 13.81 -6.08 19.07
CA GLU A 125 14.92 -5.33 18.47
C GLU A 125 15.58 -4.39 19.50
N TYR A 126 14.79 -3.70 20.30
CA TYR A 126 15.30 -2.82 21.35
C TYR A 126 16.08 -3.60 22.43
N LEU A 127 15.51 -4.71 22.91
CA LEU A 127 16.15 -5.57 23.91
C LEU A 127 17.45 -6.18 23.41
N SER A 128 17.51 -6.58 22.14
CA SER A 128 18.75 -7.12 21.57
C SER A 128 19.87 -6.07 21.53
N LYS A 129 19.55 -4.81 21.17
CA LYS A 129 20.49 -3.68 21.19
C LYS A 129 21.02 -3.41 22.60
N ILE A 130 20.14 -3.35 23.61
CA ILE A 130 20.59 -3.13 24.99
C ILE A 130 21.45 -4.29 25.48
N ARG A 131 21.05 -5.53 25.23
CA ARG A 131 21.82 -6.72 25.64
C ARG A 131 23.25 -6.66 25.10
N VAL A 132 23.41 -6.32 23.83
CA VAL A 132 24.75 -6.12 23.22
C VAL A 132 25.52 -5.00 23.93
N GLN A 133 24.87 -3.87 24.20
CA GLN A 133 25.51 -2.73 24.87
C GLN A 133 25.95 -3.06 26.32
N CYS A 134 25.14 -3.83 27.06
CA CYS A 134 25.48 -4.27 28.42
C CYS A 134 26.66 -5.23 28.42
N MET A 135 26.71 -6.18 27.46
CA MET A 135 27.86 -7.08 27.28
C MET A 135 29.14 -6.29 27.00
N LEU A 136 29.09 -5.25 26.16
CA LEU A 136 30.26 -4.41 25.86
C LEU A 136 30.74 -3.59 27.06
N LYS A 137 29.86 -3.24 28.00
CA LYS A 137 30.17 -2.38 29.15
C LYS A 137 30.49 -3.16 30.44
N ASN A 138 30.53 -4.51 30.41
CA ASN A 138 30.67 -5.37 31.59
C ASN A 138 29.71 -4.99 32.74
N LYS A 139 28.51 -4.51 32.40
CA LYS A 139 27.48 -4.16 33.39
C LYS A 139 26.45 -5.28 33.48
N LYS A 140 26.09 -5.65 34.71
CA LYS A 140 24.98 -6.57 34.96
C LYS A 140 23.68 -5.88 34.51
N TYR A 141 22.95 -6.53 33.61
CA TYR A 141 21.70 -5.99 33.07
C TYR A 141 20.54 -6.42 33.97
N GLU A 142 19.86 -5.45 34.55
CA GLU A 142 18.60 -5.65 35.26
C GLU A 142 17.54 -4.93 34.45
N PHE A 143 16.89 -5.67 33.54
CA PHE A 143 15.75 -5.16 32.82
C PHE A 143 14.52 -5.36 33.67
N ASP A 144 13.87 -4.28 34.02
CA ASP A 144 12.56 -4.35 34.64
C ASP A 144 11.54 -4.72 33.55
N VAL A 145 11.40 -6.03 33.30
CA VAL A 145 10.50 -6.61 32.29
C VAL A 145 9.06 -6.12 32.49
N GLU A 146 8.70 -5.80 33.73
CA GLU A 146 7.36 -5.43 34.16
C GLU A 146 7.05 -3.96 33.93
N ASN A 147 8.05 -3.07 33.96
CA ASN A 147 7.78 -1.63 33.91
C ASN A 147 7.57 -1.06 32.51
N ASN A 148 7.97 -1.74 31.42
CA ASN A 148 7.65 -1.56 29.97
C ASN A 148 7.52 -0.13 29.36
N LYS A 149 7.76 0.93 30.13
CA LYS A 149 7.55 2.35 29.78
C LYS A 149 8.55 2.81 28.72
N ASP A 150 9.75 2.22 28.73
CA ASP A 150 10.84 2.53 27.80
C ASP A 150 10.64 1.94 26.39
N CYS A 151 9.60 1.13 26.18
CA CYS A 151 9.26 0.49 24.90
C CYS A 151 7.85 0.87 24.41
N THR A 152 7.41 2.08 24.69
CA THR A 152 6.14 2.60 24.18
C THR A 152 6.27 2.82 22.67
N MET A 153 5.41 2.19 21.87
CA MET A 153 5.41 2.37 20.42
C MET A 153 4.56 3.59 20.05
N VAL A 154 5.10 4.49 19.23
CA VAL A 154 4.37 5.70 18.82
C VAL A 154 3.64 5.44 17.49
N VAL A 155 2.32 5.45 17.52
CA VAL A 155 1.43 5.26 16.37
C VAL A 155 0.96 6.62 15.86
N GLY A 156 1.51 7.04 14.73
CA GLY A 156 1.07 8.22 14.02
C GLY A 156 -0.21 7.95 13.23
N HIS A 157 -1.24 8.77 13.40
CA HIS A 157 -2.47 8.64 12.64
C HIS A 157 -3.10 9.99 12.37
N VAL A 158 -3.98 10.07 11.39
CA VAL A 158 -4.75 11.30 11.17
C VAL A 158 -5.91 11.33 12.15
N GLU A 159 -5.90 12.27 13.07
CA GLU A 159 -7.00 12.43 14.03
C GLU A 159 -8.33 12.67 13.30
N LYS A 160 -9.41 12.08 13.83
CA LYS A 160 -10.80 12.15 13.32
C LYS A 160 -11.07 11.48 11.97
N GLU A 161 -10.05 11.04 11.26
CA GLU A 161 -10.17 10.32 9.98
C GLU A 161 -9.81 8.84 10.10
N SER A 162 -8.93 8.49 11.05
CA SER A 162 -8.48 7.12 11.24
C SER A 162 -9.46 6.25 12.02
N VAL A 163 -9.59 4.98 11.62
CA VAL A 163 -10.25 3.93 12.40
C VAL A 163 -9.60 3.71 13.77
N LEU A 164 -8.35 4.17 13.97
CA LEU A 164 -7.64 4.04 15.25
C LEU A 164 -8.29 4.77 16.42
N GLY A 165 -9.13 5.78 16.18
CA GLY A 165 -9.96 6.37 17.25
C GLY A 165 -10.86 5.34 17.95
N CYS A 166 -11.11 4.19 17.31
CA CYS A 166 -11.88 3.08 17.81
C CYS A 166 -11.03 1.84 18.18
N SER A 167 -9.71 1.85 17.93
CA SER A 167 -8.83 0.71 18.21
C SER A 167 -8.88 0.34 19.70
N THR A 168 -9.11 -0.95 19.97
CA THR A 168 -9.25 -1.42 21.35
C THR A 168 -7.91 -1.61 22.02
N ILE A 169 -6.86 -1.96 21.26
CA ILE A 169 -5.53 -2.20 21.83
C ILE A 169 -4.90 -0.91 22.36
N ILE A 170 -5.04 0.20 21.64
CA ILE A 170 -4.51 1.50 22.05
C ILE A 170 -5.19 1.97 23.34
N LYS A 171 -6.52 1.85 23.42
CA LYS A 171 -7.29 2.24 24.61
C LYS A 171 -7.02 1.34 25.82
N LYS A 172 -6.89 0.03 25.61
CA LYS A 172 -6.68 -0.94 26.69
C LYS A 172 -5.26 -0.92 27.25
N LYS A 173 -4.30 -0.41 26.49
CA LYS A 173 -2.87 -0.51 26.83
C LYS A 173 -2.14 0.83 26.65
N PRO A 174 -2.45 1.84 27.48
CA PRO A 174 -1.87 3.19 27.36
C PRO A 174 -0.36 3.24 27.66
N ASN A 175 0.17 2.28 28.42
CA ASN A 175 1.61 2.18 28.69
C ASN A 175 2.39 1.53 27.54
N GLU A 176 1.68 1.09 26.51
CA GLU A 176 2.21 0.26 25.42
C GLU A 176 2.23 1.01 24.09
N PHE A 177 1.25 1.88 23.89
CA PHE A 177 1.05 2.65 22.68
C PHE A 177 0.84 4.13 23.03
N CYS A 178 1.48 5.00 22.27
CA CYS A 178 1.21 6.44 22.27
C CYS A 178 0.69 6.82 20.88
N THR A 179 -0.31 7.68 20.79
CA THR A 179 -0.83 8.17 19.51
C THR A 179 -0.43 9.62 19.26
N VAL A 180 -0.10 9.93 18.01
CA VAL A 180 0.23 11.30 17.59
C VAL A 180 -0.48 11.63 16.28
N ASP A 181 -0.91 12.89 16.13
CA ASP A 181 -1.47 13.36 14.86
C ASP A 181 -0.33 13.57 13.83
N ILE A 182 -0.49 12.97 12.65
CA ILE A 182 0.47 13.10 11.54
C ILE A 182 -0.03 14.01 10.41
N ARG A 183 -1.16 14.70 10.62
CA ARG A 183 -1.77 15.61 9.64
C ARG A 183 -0.77 16.62 9.08
N ASP A 184 0.06 17.22 9.91
CA ASP A 184 1.05 18.21 9.49
C ASP A 184 2.09 17.62 8.53
N GLY A 185 2.60 16.42 8.83
CA GLY A 185 3.53 15.68 7.97
C GLY A 185 2.92 15.37 6.60
N LEU A 186 1.69 14.82 6.58
CA LEU A 186 1.01 14.47 5.33
C LEU A 186 0.61 15.69 4.50
N SER A 187 0.34 16.83 5.14
CA SER A 187 -0.13 18.05 4.46
C SER A 187 0.86 18.58 3.42
N LYS A 188 2.17 18.29 3.58
CA LYS A 188 3.22 18.68 2.65
C LYS A 188 3.05 18.04 1.27
N PHE A 189 2.50 16.83 1.22
CA PHE A 189 2.32 16.07 -0.02
C PHE A 189 1.00 16.42 -0.72
N VAL A 190 0.04 16.92 0.04
CA VAL A 190 -1.30 17.25 -0.43
C VAL A 190 -1.39 18.66 -1.00
N LYS A 191 -0.45 19.55 -0.66
CA LYS A 191 -0.34 20.90 -1.23
C LYS A 191 0.28 20.85 -2.63
N VAL A 192 -0.50 20.37 -3.60
CA VAL A 192 -0.23 20.60 -5.01
C VAL A 192 -1.48 21.26 -5.59
N ASP A 193 -1.28 22.50 -6.05
CA ASP A 193 -2.16 23.36 -6.83
C ASP A 193 -3.23 24.18 -6.10
N ALA A 194 -2.75 25.22 -5.41
CA ALA A 194 -3.41 26.51 -5.40
C ALA A 194 -2.41 27.60 -5.84
N GLY A 195 -2.07 27.59 -7.13
CA GLY A 195 -1.49 28.73 -7.85
C GLY A 195 -0.04 29.11 -7.53
N GLU A 196 0.91 28.62 -8.34
CA GLU A 196 1.98 29.45 -8.92
C GLU A 196 2.73 28.62 -9.97
N ASN A 197 2.28 28.76 -11.22
CA ASN A 197 3.01 28.32 -12.39
C ASN A 197 3.87 29.52 -12.83
N LYS A 198 5.14 29.54 -12.42
CA LYS A 198 6.16 30.40 -13.03
C LYS A 198 7.40 29.56 -13.34
N ASP A 199 7.59 29.38 -14.64
CA ASP A 199 8.86 29.22 -15.32
C ASP A 199 9.78 28.11 -14.80
N ILE A 200 9.46 26.88 -15.19
CA ILE A 200 10.51 25.92 -15.57
C ILE A 200 10.38 25.72 -17.08
N SER A 201 11.35 26.31 -17.76
CA SER A 201 11.54 26.33 -19.20
C SER A 201 11.39 24.97 -19.85
N LYS A 202 10.67 25.00 -20.97
CA LYS A 202 10.58 24.00 -22.03
C LYS A 202 11.95 23.42 -22.35
N GLU A 203 12.16 22.15 -22.03
CA GLU A 203 12.87 21.17 -22.87
C GLU A 203 12.69 19.79 -22.24
N ASN A 204 12.32 18.81 -23.08
CA ASN A 204 12.02 17.41 -22.74
C ASN A 204 10.61 17.09 -22.20
N MET A 205 9.57 17.41 -22.99
CA MET A 205 8.32 16.65 -22.95
C MET A 205 8.13 15.91 -24.28
N GLY A 206 8.67 14.69 -24.34
CA GLY A 206 8.11 13.65 -25.20
C GLY A 206 6.81 13.15 -24.56
N GLU A 207 5.70 13.41 -25.24
CA GLU A 207 4.46 12.63 -25.26
C GLU A 207 4.16 11.77 -24.01
N SER A 208 3.74 12.39 -22.92
CA SER A 208 2.97 11.67 -21.87
C SER A 208 2.10 12.58 -21.01
N ALA A 209 1.72 13.75 -21.54
CA ALA A 209 0.89 14.73 -20.85
C ALA A 209 -0.38 15.03 -21.64
N VAL A 210 -1.17 13.99 -21.94
CA VAL A 210 -2.54 14.12 -22.45
C VAL A 210 -3.44 13.11 -21.74
N VAL A 211 -3.54 13.16 -20.41
CA VAL A 211 -4.67 12.51 -19.68
C VAL A 211 -4.95 13.28 -18.38
N TRP A 212 -5.41 14.52 -18.48
CA TRP A 212 -6.19 15.14 -17.41
C TRP A 212 -7.48 15.70 -18.01
N GLY A 213 -8.33 14.74 -18.41
CA GLY A 213 -9.62 14.98 -19.01
C GLY A 213 -10.51 13.75 -18.85
N PHE A 214 -10.47 13.08 -17.69
CA PHE A 214 -11.48 12.08 -17.37
C PHE A 214 -12.67 12.78 -16.72
N LYS A 215 -13.72 12.98 -17.53
CA LYS A 215 -15.07 13.23 -17.04
C LYS A 215 -15.34 12.22 -15.91
N ARG A 216 -15.83 12.72 -14.77
CA ARG A 216 -16.42 11.92 -13.69
C ARG A 216 -17.45 10.96 -14.29
N SER A 217 -17.06 9.73 -14.56
CA SER A 217 -17.98 8.60 -14.56
C SER A 217 -18.27 8.29 -13.09
N ASP A 218 -19.52 7.97 -12.77
CA ASP A 218 -19.93 7.62 -11.41
C ASP A 218 -18.98 6.55 -10.87
N GLU A 219 -18.53 6.66 -9.61
CA GLU A 219 -17.66 5.65 -8.97
C GLU A 219 -18.23 4.22 -9.08
N ARG A 220 -19.56 4.10 -9.20
CA ARG A 220 -20.27 2.86 -9.50
C ARG A 220 -19.82 2.23 -10.82
N ASP A 221 -19.59 3.02 -11.86
CA ASP A 221 -19.17 2.53 -13.18
C ASP A 221 -17.73 2.01 -13.14
N VAL A 222 -16.87 2.63 -12.33
CA VAL A 222 -15.48 2.19 -12.13
C VAL A 222 -15.44 0.90 -11.31
N ASP A 223 -16.22 0.80 -10.23
CA ASP A 223 -16.31 -0.43 -9.44
C ASP A 223 -16.93 -1.59 -10.22
N ILE A 224 -17.97 -1.32 -11.04
CA ILE A 224 -18.54 -2.30 -11.97
C ILE A 224 -17.48 -2.73 -13.00
N TYR A 225 -16.70 -1.79 -13.53
CA TYR A 225 -15.63 -2.08 -14.48
C TYR A 225 -14.51 -2.93 -13.86
N LEU A 226 -14.09 -2.61 -12.63
CA LEU A 226 -13.08 -3.39 -11.89
C LEU A 226 -13.60 -4.78 -11.52
N GLN A 227 -14.87 -4.92 -11.14
CA GLN A 227 -15.49 -6.23 -10.91
C GLN A 227 -15.55 -7.06 -12.19
N LYS A 228 -15.86 -6.44 -13.33
CA LYS A 228 -15.88 -7.11 -14.64
C LYS A 228 -14.49 -7.60 -15.04
N LEU A 229 -13.46 -6.77 -14.90
CA LEU A 229 -12.07 -7.15 -15.16
C LEU A 229 -11.57 -8.27 -14.23
N SER A 230 -11.96 -8.24 -12.95
CA SER A 230 -11.62 -9.32 -12.01
C SER A 230 -12.25 -10.64 -12.43
N LYS A 231 -13.52 -10.63 -12.84
CA LYS A 231 -14.23 -11.83 -13.28
C LYS A 231 -13.65 -12.41 -14.58
N GLU A 232 -13.32 -11.54 -15.55
CA GLU A 232 -12.66 -11.97 -16.80
C GLU A 232 -11.27 -12.56 -16.56
N ALA A 233 -10.53 -12.07 -15.56
CA ALA A 233 -9.25 -12.64 -15.17
C ALA A 233 -9.41 -14.03 -14.52
N GLU A 234 -10.39 -14.19 -13.64
CA GLU A 234 -10.70 -15.49 -13.00
C GLU A 234 -11.14 -16.55 -14.04
N GLU A 235 -11.98 -16.18 -15.01
CA GLU A 235 -12.39 -17.08 -16.10
C GLU A 235 -11.20 -17.51 -16.98
N LYS A 236 -10.26 -16.60 -17.25
CA LYS A 236 -9.03 -16.93 -18.01
C LYS A 236 -8.11 -17.87 -17.24
N ILE A 237 -8.01 -17.72 -15.91
CA ILE A 237 -7.23 -18.63 -15.06
C ILE A 237 -7.86 -20.02 -15.06
N LEU A 238 -9.18 -20.12 -14.88
CA LEU A 238 -9.92 -21.39 -14.96
C LEU A 238 -9.76 -22.08 -16.32
N LEU A 239 -9.82 -21.34 -17.43
CA LEU A 239 -9.60 -21.90 -18.77
C LEU A 239 -8.16 -22.40 -18.98
N ALA A 240 -7.17 -21.74 -18.36
CA ALA A 240 -5.78 -22.16 -18.39
C ALA A 240 -5.56 -23.43 -17.55
N GLU A 241 -6.19 -23.54 -16.39
CA GLU A 241 -6.11 -24.72 -15.51
C GLU A 241 -6.80 -25.95 -16.14
N VAL A 242 -7.99 -25.77 -16.74
CA VAL A 242 -8.69 -26.84 -17.48
C VAL A 242 -7.90 -27.30 -18.70
N SER A 243 -7.13 -26.41 -19.35
CA SER A 243 -6.23 -26.78 -20.45
C SER A 243 -4.99 -27.54 -19.99
N GLN A 244 -4.57 -27.42 -18.72
CA GLN A 244 -3.43 -28.15 -18.17
C GLN A 244 -3.81 -29.53 -17.61
N GLU A 245 -5.03 -29.71 -17.11
CA GLU A 245 -5.48 -30.99 -16.54
C GLU A 245 -5.89 -32.05 -17.59
N ASN A 246 -5.96 -31.71 -18.89
CA ASN A 246 -6.38 -32.66 -19.93
C ASN A 246 -5.47 -32.69 -21.17
N PRO A 247 -4.28 -33.32 -21.09
CA PRO A 247 -3.40 -33.49 -22.25
C PRO A 247 -3.97 -34.45 -23.34
N ASN A 248 -5.10 -35.11 -23.08
CA ASN A 248 -5.66 -36.15 -23.96
C ASN A 248 -6.68 -35.66 -25.01
N LEU A 249 -7.03 -34.37 -25.05
CA LEU A 249 -7.91 -33.82 -26.09
C LEU A 249 -7.17 -33.30 -27.35
N ARG A 250 -5.83 -33.32 -27.36
CA ARG A 250 -5.02 -32.98 -28.55
C ARG A 250 -5.01 -34.04 -29.67
N ARG A 251 -5.72 -35.16 -29.52
CA ARG A 251 -5.75 -36.26 -30.52
C ARG A 251 -7.08 -36.45 -31.26
N ARG A 252 -8.07 -35.56 -31.10
CA ARG A 252 -9.28 -35.56 -31.94
C ARG A 252 -9.53 -34.17 -32.52
N GLY A 253 -8.68 -33.83 -33.48
CA GLY A 253 -8.76 -32.59 -34.27
C GLY A 253 -7.86 -32.65 -35.51
N LYS A 254 -7.72 -33.83 -36.13
CA LYS A 254 -7.19 -33.96 -37.50
C LYS A 254 -8.33 -34.39 -38.40
N LYS A 255 -9.05 -33.43 -38.98
CA LYS A 255 -9.69 -33.55 -40.29
C LYS A 255 -10.20 -32.19 -40.79
N VAL A 256 -9.29 -31.28 -41.16
CA VAL A 256 -9.51 -30.34 -42.27
C VAL A 256 -8.13 -29.99 -42.86
N GLU A 257 -7.67 -30.81 -43.81
CA GLU A 257 -6.75 -30.39 -44.87
C GLU A 257 -7.46 -30.75 -46.18
N ALA A 258 -7.91 -29.73 -46.91
CA ALA A 258 -8.06 -29.70 -48.37
C ALA A 258 -8.51 -28.29 -48.79
N ILE A 259 -8.01 -27.84 -49.94
CA ILE A 259 -8.03 -26.48 -50.51
C ILE A 259 -6.93 -25.62 -49.90
N GLY A 260 -5.84 -25.30 -50.57
CA GLY A 260 -5.44 -25.49 -51.96
C GLY A 260 -4.18 -24.67 -52.14
N SER A 261 -3.12 -25.35 -52.54
CA SER A 261 -1.82 -24.82 -52.95
C SER A 261 -1.95 -23.93 -54.19
N GLU A 262 -1.42 -22.71 -54.11
CA GLU A 262 -0.91 -21.84 -55.19
C GLU A 262 -0.70 -20.48 -54.48
N ILE A 263 0.51 -19.94 -54.28
CA ILE A 263 1.59 -19.68 -55.22
C ILE A 263 2.90 -19.64 -54.40
N ASP A 264 3.81 -20.57 -54.66
CA ASP A 264 5.24 -20.28 -54.58
C ASP A 264 5.55 -19.37 -55.76
N GLU A 265 6.11 -18.18 -55.54
CA GLU A 265 7.08 -17.63 -56.49
C GLU A 265 7.92 -16.48 -55.88
N TRP A 266 9.21 -16.80 -55.65
CA TRP A 266 10.42 -15.94 -55.71
C TRP A 266 10.62 -14.87 -54.62
N ILE A 267 11.81 -14.55 -54.09
CA ILE A 267 13.18 -15.07 -54.17
C ILE A 267 13.96 -14.33 -53.04
N PHE A 268 15.04 -14.95 -52.56
CA PHE A 268 16.18 -14.30 -51.89
C PHE A 268 16.58 -12.95 -52.53
N VAL A 269 16.61 -11.86 -51.77
CA VAL A 269 17.82 -11.12 -51.31
C VAL A 269 17.38 -10.14 -50.23
#